data_AF-A0A947XLV1-F1
#
_entry.id   AF-A0A947XLV1-F1
#
_cell.length_a   1.000
_cell.length_b   1.000
_cell.length_c   1.000
_cell.angle_alpha   90.00
_cell.angle_beta   90.00
_cell.angle_gamma   90.00
#
_symmetry.space_group_name_H-M   'P 1'
#
loop_
_entity.id
_entity.type
_entity.pdbx_description
1 polymer ?
#
loop_
_entity_poly.entity_id
_entity_poly.type
_entity_poly.pdbx_seq_one_letter_code
_entity_poly.pdbx_strand_id
1 'polypeptide(L)'
;RYPDQPQLANQANDNGLVASREEREALVANREGEITLPAIEVLWWNTATDKLERSSLPTRKLQVAANPNLETLPIEVASPTVREVDNAHLWPWQLSTALLGLTTLLGFTLWWRARRQPPVLPSQQTGPSQRNLLDDLKRSCLANDSQATRHALDAWARQQPETLADMAARFIPLSEALDGLNGALYSESGQHWQGRNLWLAIRSLPAVEDLESTANLDTSALPPLYPR
;
A
#
# COMPACT_ATOMS: atom_id res chain seq x y z
N ARG A 1 10.00 45.44 -12.98
CA ARG A 1 8.93 45.61 -11.98
C ARG A 1 9.45 45.00 -10.70
N TYR A 2 9.66 45.81 -9.66
CA TYR A 2 9.92 45.30 -8.31
C TYR A 2 8.72 45.70 -7.45
N PRO A 3 7.80 44.76 -7.16
CA PRO A 3 6.65 45.03 -6.32
C PRO A 3 7.12 45.24 -4.87
N ASP A 4 6.64 46.31 -4.25
CA ASP A 4 6.82 46.54 -2.82
C ASP A 4 5.78 45.73 -2.04
N GLN A 5 6.01 45.49 -0.75
CA GLN A 5 5.03 44.79 0.08
C GLN A 5 3.74 45.64 0.18
N PRO A 6 2.55 45.04 -0.07
CA PRO A 6 1.30 45.78 0.02
C PRO A 6 1.08 46.25 1.45
N GLN A 7 0.83 47.54 1.63
CA GLN A 7 0.48 48.11 2.93
C GLN A 7 -1.01 47.91 3.17
N LEU A 8 -1.35 47.13 4.20
CA LEU A 8 -2.73 46.86 4.60
C LEU A 8 -3.04 47.68 5.85
N ALA A 9 -4.12 48.44 5.83
CA ALA A 9 -4.59 49.22 6.97
C ALA A 9 -6.07 48.91 7.22
N ASN A 10 -6.39 48.42 8.41
CA ASN A 10 -7.75 48.14 8.84
C ASN A 10 -8.12 49.11 9.96
N GLN A 11 -9.19 49.89 9.76
CA GLN A 11 -9.73 50.80 10.76
C GLN A 11 -11.15 50.38 11.09
N ALA A 12 -11.41 50.11 12.37
CA ALA A 12 -12.76 49.82 12.86
C ALA A 12 -13.35 51.09 13.45
N ASN A 13 -14.44 51.57 12.87
CA ASN A 13 -15.20 52.74 13.32
C ASN A 13 -16.61 52.30 13.73
N ASP A 14 -17.38 53.19 14.34
CA ASP A 14 -18.78 52.91 14.76
C ASP A 14 -19.69 52.48 13.59
N ASN A 15 -19.31 52.81 12.35
CA ASN A 15 -20.01 52.44 11.12
C ASN A 15 -19.50 51.12 10.47
N GLY A 16 -18.55 50.41 11.10
CA GLY A 16 -18.02 49.13 10.61
C GLY A 16 -16.50 49.11 10.39
N LEU A 17 -16.04 48.08 9.68
CA LEU A 17 -14.62 47.85 9.38
C LEU A 17 -14.27 48.35 7.98
N VAL A 18 -13.31 49.27 7.88
CA VAL A 18 -12.75 49.71 6.59
C VAL A 18 -11.34 49.15 6.45
N ALA A 19 -11.13 48.34 5.40
CA ALA A 19 -9.83 47.82 5.02
C ALA A 19 -9.31 48.57 3.79
N SER A 20 -8.08 49.07 3.86
CA SER A 20 -7.36 49.72 2.75
C SER A 20 -6.14 48.90 2.38
N ARG A 21 -5.88 48.75 1.08
CA ARG A 21 -4.68 48.10 0.52
C ARG A 21 -3.97 49.07 -0.42
N GLU A 22 -2.76 49.44 -0.08
CA GLU A 22 -1.89 50.26 -0.93
C GLU A 22 -0.77 49.40 -1.53
N GLU A 23 -0.69 49.36 -2.86
CA GLU A 23 0.38 48.68 -3.59
C GLU A 23 1.30 49.72 -4.22
N ARG A 24 2.60 49.63 -3.93
CA ARG A 24 3.65 50.47 -4.52
C ARG A 24 4.57 49.61 -5.36
N GLU A 25 5.07 50.19 -6.44
CA GLU A 25 5.95 49.46 -7.32
C GLU A 25 7.00 50.37 -7.96
N ALA A 26 8.25 49.89 -7.93
CA ALA A 26 9.35 50.55 -8.60
C ALA A 26 9.53 50.02 -10.03
N LEU A 27 9.60 50.95 -10.98
CA LEU A 27 9.89 50.68 -12.38
C LEU A 27 11.31 51.18 -12.68
N VAL A 28 12.22 50.28 -13.03
CA VAL A 28 13.56 50.60 -13.51
C VAL A 28 13.57 50.39 -15.02
N ALA A 29 13.84 51.45 -15.77
CA ALA A 29 13.93 51.39 -17.22
C ALA A 29 15.36 50.98 -17.63
N ASN A 30 15.48 49.87 -18.36
CA ASN A 30 16.78 49.34 -18.82
C ASN A 30 17.09 49.69 -20.28
N ARG A 31 16.16 50.36 -20.96
CA ARG A 31 16.30 50.77 -22.37
C ARG A 31 15.67 52.15 -22.54
N GLU A 32 16.28 52.95 -23.40
CA GLU A 32 15.67 54.17 -23.92
C GLU A 32 14.51 53.84 -24.88
N GLY A 33 13.56 54.79 -24.99
CA GLY A 33 12.40 54.66 -25.88
C GLY A 33 11.06 54.73 -25.15
N GLU A 34 9.99 54.46 -25.90
CA GLU A 34 8.61 54.51 -25.40
C GLU A 34 8.26 53.20 -24.66
N ILE A 35 7.89 53.33 -23.37
CA ILE A 35 7.37 52.23 -22.56
C ILE A 35 5.88 52.46 -22.31
N THR A 36 5.05 51.47 -22.63
CA THR A 36 3.61 51.54 -22.39
C THR A 36 3.25 50.73 -21.14
N LEU A 37 2.68 51.38 -20.13
CA LEU A 37 2.08 50.74 -18.97
C LEU A 37 0.66 50.28 -19.33
N PRO A 38 0.31 49.00 -19.10
CA PRO A 38 -1.02 48.49 -19.43
C PRO A 38 -2.09 49.13 -18.55
N ALA A 39 -3.33 49.16 -19.06
CA ALA A 39 -4.48 49.51 -18.24
C ALA A 39 -4.69 48.44 -17.15
N ILE A 40 -5.17 48.85 -15.97
CA ILE A 40 -5.46 47.94 -14.85
C ILE A 40 -6.95 48.05 -14.55
N GLU A 41 -7.64 46.92 -14.41
CA GLU A 41 -9.05 46.86 -14.02
C GLU A 41 -9.20 46.10 -12.71
N VAL A 42 -10.03 46.61 -11.81
CA VAL A 42 -10.39 46.00 -10.54
C VAL A 42 -11.91 45.89 -10.45
N LEU A 43 -12.39 44.67 -10.24
CA LEU A 43 -13.80 44.38 -9.94
C LEU A 43 -13.97 44.35 -8.44
N TRP A 44 -14.99 45.03 -7.93
CA TRP A 44 -15.29 45.08 -6.50
C TRP A 44 -16.79 45.16 -6.25
N TRP A 45 -17.21 44.64 -5.10
CA TRP A 45 -18.60 44.74 -4.67
C TRP A 45 -18.82 46.06 -3.96
N ASN A 46 -19.69 46.91 -4.50
CA ASN A 46 -20.07 48.15 -3.86
C ASN A 46 -21.20 47.89 -2.87
N THR A 47 -20.91 47.98 -1.58
CA THR A 47 -21.87 47.75 -0.50
C THR A 47 -22.92 48.85 -0.36
N ALA A 48 -22.73 50.02 -0.97
CA ALA A 48 -23.72 51.10 -0.97
C ALA A 48 -24.74 50.95 -2.11
N THR A 49 -24.32 50.44 -3.27
CA THR A 49 -25.19 50.23 -4.44
C THR A 49 -25.65 48.78 -4.60
N ASP A 50 -25.12 47.87 -3.76
CA ASP A 50 -25.34 46.42 -3.73
C ASP A 50 -25.14 45.74 -5.10
N LYS A 51 -24.07 46.15 -5.79
CA LYS A 51 -23.75 45.69 -7.15
C LYS A 51 -22.26 45.46 -7.33
N LEU A 52 -21.93 44.60 -8.29
CA LEU A 52 -20.58 44.44 -8.78
C LEU A 52 -20.22 45.63 -9.67
N GLU A 53 -19.24 46.43 -9.24
CA GLU A 53 -18.74 47.59 -9.97
C GLU A 53 -17.31 47.35 -10.46
N ARG A 54 -16.92 48.13 -11.47
CA ARG A 54 -15.59 48.07 -12.09
C ARG A 54 -14.93 49.43 -11.99
N SER A 55 -13.71 49.44 -11.46
CA SER A 55 -12.82 50.58 -11.48
C SER A 55 -11.64 50.28 -12.40
N SER A 56 -11.28 51.22 -13.27
CA SER A 56 -10.15 51.04 -14.19
C SER A 56 -9.18 52.22 -14.14
N LEU A 57 -7.90 51.90 -14.33
CA LEU A 57 -6.82 52.85 -14.52
C LEU A 57 -6.35 52.75 -15.98
N PRO A 58 -6.37 53.85 -16.74
CA PRO A 58 -6.03 53.83 -18.16
C PRO A 58 -4.54 53.55 -18.40
N THR A 59 -4.24 53.07 -19.61
CA THR A 59 -2.85 52.90 -20.07
C THR A 59 -2.09 54.23 -20.03
N ARG A 60 -0.80 54.16 -19.70
CA ARG A 60 0.10 55.32 -19.66
C ARG A 60 1.36 55.06 -20.44
N LYS A 61 1.70 55.96 -21.36
CA LYS A 61 2.97 55.95 -22.09
C LYS A 61 4.01 56.76 -21.33
N LEU A 62 5.19 56.21 -21.17
CA LEU A 62 6.35 56.85 -20.55
C LEU A 62 7.47 56.93 -21.59
N GLN A 63 8.03 58.11 -21.79
CA GLN A 63 9.21 58.30 -22.62
C GLN A 63 10.46 58.21 -21.74
N VAL A 64 11.30 57.20 -21.97
CA VAL A 64 12.58 57.07 -21.27
C VAL A 64 13.67 57.69 -22.12
N ALA A 65 14.32 58.72 -21.58
CA ALA A 65 15.46 59.37 -22.23
C ALA A 65 16.73 58.49 -22.11
N ALA A 66 17.60 58.61 -23.10
CA ALA A 66 18.93 58.01 -23.09
C ALA A 66 19.74 58.53 -21.89
N ASN A 67 20.43 57.63 -21.18
CA ASN A 67 21.38 58.01 -20.15
C ASN A 67 22.81 57.80 -20.70
N PRO A 68 23.53 58.86 -21.09
CA PRO A 68 24.85 58.74 -21.71
C PRO A 68 25.91 58.16 -20.76
N ASN A 69 25.65 58.09 -19.45
CA ASN A 69 26.56 57.42 -18.50
C ASN A 69 26.38 55.89 -18.43
N LEU A 70 25.34 55.34 -19.07
CA LEU A 70 25.15 53.89 -19.24
C LEU A 70 25.74 53.37 -20.57
N GLU A 71 26.22 54.28 -21.44
CA GLU A 71 26.99 53.93 -22.64
C GLU A 71 28.43 53.56 -22.25
N THR A 72 28.59 52.42 -21.58
CA THR A 72 29.91 51.78 -21.46
C THR A 72 29.98 50.52 -22.31
N LEU A 73 30.86 50.67 -23.32
CA LEU A 73 31.48 49.70 -24.22
C LEU A 73 30.71 49.38 -25.52
N PRO A 74 31.36 49.54 -26.70
CA PRO A 74 30.84 49.01 -27.94
C PRO A 74 30.65 47.52 -27.78
N ILE A 75 29.41 47.05 -27.92
CA ILE A 75 29.18 45.65 -28.23
C ILE A 75 29.70 45.47 -29.65
N GLU A 76 30.90 44.91 -29.75
CA GLU A 76 31.41 44.34 -30.99
C GLU A 76 30.32 43.44 -31.53
N VAL A 77 29.74 43.83 -32.66
CA VAL A 77 28.70 43.07 -33.34
C VAL A 77 29.39 41.83 -33.88
N ALA A 78 29.54 40.82 -33.03
CA ALA A 78 29.89 39.49 -33.45
C ALA A 78 28.83 39.11 -34.49
N SER A 79 29.27 38.93 -35.74
CA SER A 79 28.49 38.30 -36.78
C SER A 79 27.74 37.12 -36.17
N PRO A 80 26.46 36.88 -36.52
CA PRO A 80 25.80 35.66 -36.10
C PRO A 80 26.54 34.51 -36.78
N THR A 81 27.56 33.98 -36.12
CA THR A 81 28.01 32.62 -36.36
C THR A 81 26.76 31.81 -36.11
N VAL A 82 26.15 31.33 -37.19
CA VAL A 82 25.17 30.27 -37.13
C VAL A 82 25.89 29.17 -36.39
N ARG A 83 25.62 29.07 -35.09
CA ARG A 83 25.89 27.85 -34.35
C ARG A 83 25.01 26.84 -35.08
N GLU A 84 25.63 26.07 -35.99
CA GLU A 84 25.23 24.69 -36.13
C GLU A 84 25.13 24.20 -34.70
N VAL A 85 23.89 23.96 -34.27
CA VAL A 85 23.64 23.19 -33.07
C VAL A 85 24.22 21.85 -33.45
N ASP A 86 25.52 21.69 -33.16
CA ASP A 86 26.18 20.41 -33.06
C ASP A 86 25.16 19.52 -32.42
N ASN A 87 24.77 18.45 -33.12
CA ASN A 87 23.74 17.51 -32.74
C ASN A 87 24.09 17.02 -31.33
N ALA A 88 23.60 17.78 -30.35
CA ALA A 88 24.14 17.79 -29.01
C ALA A 88 23.51 16.58 -28.36
N HIS A 89 24.18 15.44 -28.55
CA HIS A 89 23.95 14.15 -27.93
C HIS A 89 22.60 14.15 -27.22
N LEU A 90 21.52 14.12 -28.01
CA LEU A 90 20.15 14.08 -27.47
C LEU A 90 19.93 12.82 -26.62
N TRP A 91 20.93 11.94 -26.63
CA TRP A 91 21.07 10.65 -26.04
C TRP A 91 20.62 10.56 -24.58
N PRO A 92 21.15 11.30 -23.58
CA PRO A 92 20.95 10.87 -22.19
C PRO A 92 19.54 11.18 -21.67
N TRP A 93 19.05 12.40 -21.88
CA TRP A 93 17.77 12.82 -21.33
C TRP A 93 16.60 12.26 -22.15
N GLN A 94 16.71 12.17 -23.48
CA GLN A 94 15.65 11.56 -24.29
C GLN A 94 15.56 10.04 -24.05
N LEU A 95 16.68 9.33 -23.90
CA LEU A 95 16.63 7.93 -23.46
C LEU A 95 16.06 7.79 -22.06
N SER A 96 16.37 8.71 -21.14
CA SER A 96 15.79 8.69 -19.79
C SER A 96 14.27 8.88 -19.84
N THR A 97 13.77 9.84 -20.63
CA THR A 97 12.33 10.07 -20.78
C THR A 97 11.65 8.92 -21.51
N ALA A 98 12.30 8.33 -22.53
CA ALA A 98 11.79 7.17 -23.25
C ALA A 98 11.74 5.92 -22.36
N LEU A 99 12.78 5.69 -21.54
CA LEU A 99 12.84 4.58 -20.59
C LEU A 99 11.79 4.74 -19.49
N LEU A 100 11.68 5.94 -18.89
CA LEU A 100 10.64 6.25 -17.89
C LEU A 100 9.24 6.15 -18.47
N GLY A 101 9.05 6.57 -19.72
CA GLY A 101 7.79 6.42 -20.45
C GLY A 101 7.44 4.95 -20.68
N LEU A 102 8.40 4.14 -21.14
CA LEU A 102 8.23 2.71 -21.33
C LEU A 102 7.93 1.97 -20.04
N THR A 103 8.65 2.25 -18.94
CA THR A 103 8.42 1.59 -17.65
C THR A 103 7.08 1.99 -17.04
N THR A 104 6.68 3.26 -17.16
CA THR A 104 5.35 3.72 -16.74
C THR A 104 4.25 3.06 -17.56
N LEU A 105 4.42 2.96 -18.88
CA LEU A 105 3.44 2.35 -19.77
C LEU A 105 3.36 0.82 -19.55
N LEU A 106 4.48 0.14 -19.32
CA LEU A 106 4.53 -1.26 -18.91
C LEU A 106 3.85 -1.47 -17.55
N GLY A 107 4.18 -0.65 -16.54
CA GLY A 107 3.54 -0.71 -15.23
C GLY A 107 2.04 -0.48 -15.32
N PHE A 108 1.60 0.53 -16.07
CA PHE A 108 0.20 0.85 -16.27
C PHE A 108 -0.53 -0.24 -17.04
N THR A 109 0.07 -0.79 -18.10
CA THR A 109 -0.54 -1.88 -18.88
C THR A 109 -0.62 -3.18 -18.10
N LEU A 110 0.40 -3.53 -17.29
CA LEU A 110 0.38 -4.69 -16.40
C LEU A 110 -0.64 -4.50 -15.27
N TRP A 111 -0.69 -3.31 -14.66
CA TRP A 111 -1.69 -2.98 -13.64
C TRP A 111 -3.11 -3.01 -14.19
N TRP A 112 -3.30 -2.46 -15.40
CA TRP A 112 -4.59 -2.45 -16.07
C TRP A 112 -5.02 -3.86 -16.49
N ARG A 113 -4.07 -4.68 -16.96
CA ARG A 113 -4.30 -6.10 -17.22
C ARG A 113 -4.61 -6.86 -15.93
N ALA A 114 -3.90 -6.61 -14.83
CA ALA A 114 -4.16 -7.24 -13.54
C ALA A 114 -5.55 -6.85 -12.98
N ARG A 115 -5.99 -5.60 -13.19
CA ARG A 115 -7.36 -5.17 -12.84
C ARG A 115 -8.44 -5.74 -13.75
N ARG A 116 -8.08 -6.11 -14.99
CA ARG A 116 -8.98 -6.75 -15.96
C ARG A 116 -8.95 -8.27 -15.91
N GLN A 117 -8.00 -8.86 -15.20
CA GLN A 117 -8.12 -10.27 -14.85
C GLN A 117 -9.36 -10.38 -13.97
N PRO A 118 -10.28 -11.31 -14.25
CA PRO A 118 -11.29 -11.66 -13.27
C PRO A 118 -10.56 -11.95 -11.96
N PRO A 119 -11.14 -11.62 -10.79
CA PRO A 119 -10.54 -12.01 -9.53
C PRO A 119 -10.11 -13.45 -9.71
N VAL A 120 -8.83 -13.73 -9.48
CA VAL A 120 -8.39 -15.10 -9.30
C VAL A 120 -9.26 -15.53 -8.14
N LEU A 121 -10.40 -16.16 -8.46
CA LEU A 121 -11.16 -16.89 -7.49
C LEU A 121 -10.06 -17.75 -6.90
N PRO A 122 -9.75 -17.62 -5.60
CA PRO A 122 -8.84 -18.55 -4.99
C PRO A 122 -9.33 -19.89 -5.50
N SER A 123 -8.45 -20.63 -6.19
CA SER A 123 -8.73 -22.02 -6.52
C SER A 123 -9.45 -22.51 -5.29
N GLN A 124 -10.71 -22.92 -5.42
CA GLN A 124 -11.42 -23.45 -4.27
C GLN A 124 -10.53 -24.60 -3.84
N GLN A 125 -9.64 -24.34 -2.90
CA GLN A 125 -9.28 -25.27 -1.87
C GLN A 125 -10.65 -25.48 -1.27
N THR A 126 -11.41 -26.44 -1.84
CA THR A 126 -12.09 -27.42 -1.01
C THR A 126 -11.16 -27.60 0.16
N GLY A 127 -11.52 -26.98 1.30
CA GLY A 127 -10.68 -26.97 2.49
C GLY A 127 -10.14 -28.37 2.64
N PRO A 128 -8.83 -28.52 2.94
CA PRO A 128 -8.10 -29.74 2.68
C PRO A 128 -8.96 -30.91 3.15
N SER A 129 -9.44 -31.72 2.19
CA SER A 129 -10.32 -32.82 2.52
C SER A 129 -9.62 -33.64 3.60
N GLN A 130 -10.36 -34.23 4.54
CA GLN A 130 -9.77 -35.02 5.63
C GLN A 130 -8.74 -36.04 5.12
N ARG A 131 -8.96 -36.56 3.91
CA ARG A 131 -8.01 -37.39 3.15
C ARG A 131 -6.69 -36.68 2.83
N ASN A 132 -6.73 -35.48 2.27
CA ASN A 132 -5.53 -34.71 1.95
C ASN A 132 -4.70 -34.36 3.20
N LEU A 133 -5.33 -34.06 4.35
CA LEU A 133 -4.60 -33.82 5.60
C LEU A 133 -3.96 -35.09 6.16
N LEU A 134 -4.66 -36.22 6.12
CA LEU A 134 -4.12 -37.51 6.53
C LEU A 134 -2.95 -37.96 5.63
N ASP A 135 -3.03 -37.68 4.33
CA ASP A 135 -1.96 -37.99 3.38
C ASP A 135 -0.74 -37.09 3.62
N ASP A 136 -0.94 -35.81 3.95
CA ASP A 136 0.15 -34.88 4.29
C ASP A 136 0.84 -35.29 5.60
N LEU A 137 0.04 -35.65 6.62
CA LEU A 137 0.54 -36.20 7.89
C LEU A 137 1.32 -37.50 7.68
N LYS A 138 0.81 -38.42 6.84
CA LYS A 138 1.52 -39.65 6.49
C LYS A 138 2.86 -39.33 5.83
N ARG A 139 2.91 -38.35 4.93
CA ARG A 139 4.13 -37.95 4.24
C ARG A 139 5.15 -37.36 5.20
N SER A 140 4.75 -36.44 6.08
CA SER A 140 5.64 -35.83 7.07
C SER A 140 6.18 -36.85 8.08
N CYS A 141 5.31 -37.77 8.54
CA CYS A 141 5.69 -38.87 9.41
C CYS A 141 6.71 -39.82 8.76
N LEU A 142 6.56 -40.15 7.48
CA LEU A 142 7.52 -41.00 6.77
C LEU A 142 8.83 -40.29 6.42
N ALA A 143 8.81 -38.97 6.30
CA ALA A 143 10.01 -38.14 6.10
C ALA A 143 10.84 -37.94 7.38
N ASN A 144 10.34 -38.38 8.55
CA ASN A 144 10.95 -38.16 9.87
C ASN A 144 11.25 -36.69 10.19
N ASP A 145 10.48 -35.77 9.59
CA ASP A 145 10.57 -34.35 9.89
C ASP A 145 9.64 -34.03 11.06
N SER A 146 10.22 -33.78 12.25
CA SER A 146 9.47 -33.50 13.47
C SER A 146 8.69 -32.19 13.39
N GLN A 147 9.26 -31.15 12.79
CA GLN A 147 8.63 -29.83 12.66
C GLN A 147 7.46 -29.89 11.67
N ALA A 148 7.67 -30.47 10.48
CA ALA A 148 6.61 -30.63 9.51
C ALA A 148 5.47 -31.52 10.04
N THR A 149 5.82 -32.58 10.79
CA THR A 149 4.82 -33.46 11.39
C THR A 149 3.97 -32.74 12.43
N ARG A 150 4.55 -31.86 13.25
CA ARG A 150 3.76 -31.07 14.22
C ARG A 150 2.71 -30.21 13.52
N HIS A 151 3.11 -29.51 12.46
CA HIS A 151 2.20 -28.67 11.68
C HIS A 151 1.09 -29.48 11.00
N ALA A 152 1.43 -30.61 10.36
CA ALA A 152 0.45 -31.48 9.72
C ALA A 152 -0.52 -32.11 10.74
N LEU A 153 -0.01 -32.47 11.92
CA LEU A 153 -0.81 -33.03 13.02
C LEU A 153 -1.80 -32.01 13.58
N ASP A 154 -1.36 -30.77 13.82
CA ASP A 154 -2.24 -29.69 14.29
C ASP A 154 -3.31 -29.34 13.25
N ALA A 155 -2.96 -29.34 11.96
CA ALA A 155 -3.92 -29.14 10.87
C ALA A 155 -4.97 -30.25 10.84
N TRP A 156 -4.55 -31.51 10.96
CA TRP A 156 -5.45 -32.67 11.02
C TRP A 156 -6.34 -32.66 12.27
N ALA A 157 -5.78 -32.34 13.44
CA ALA A 157 -6.52 -32.34 14.71
C ALA A 157 -7.66 -31.32 14.73
N ARG A 158 -7.51 -30.17 14.04
CA ARG A 158 -8.58 -29.15 13.92
C ARG A 158 -9.82 -29.62 13.16
N GLN A 159 -9.71 -30.67 12.35
CA GLN A 159 -10.85 -31.23 11.63
C GLN A 159 -11.55 -32.36 12.39
N GLN A 160 -11.02 -32.79 13.54
CA GLN A 160 -11.61 -33.83 14.35
C GLN A 160 -12.67 -33.24 15.30
N PRO A 161 -13.72 -34.01 15.63
CA PRO A 161 -14.77 -33.56 16.55
C PRO A 161 -14.28 -33.43 18.00
N GLU A 162 -13.15 -34.06 18.33
CA GLU A 162 -12.53 -34.10 19.65
C GLU A 162 -11.11 -33.52 19.61
N THR A 163 -10.62 -33.04 20.75
CA THR A 163 -9.28 -32.44 20.80
C THR A 163 -8.19 -33.51 20.75
N LEU A 164 -7.01 -33.14 20.24
CA LEU A 164 -5.84 -34.02 20.24
C LEU A 164 -5.47 -34.50 21.65
N ALA A 165 -5.67 -33.65 22.66
CA ALA A 165 -5.41 -33.99 24.05
C ALA A 165 -6.35 -35.09 24.56
N ASP A 166 -7.64 -35.02 24.21
CA ASP A 166 -8.64 -36.03 24.60
C ASP A 166 -8.36 -37.37 23.90
N MET A 167 -7.99 -37.34 22.62
CA MET A 167 -7.56 -38.53 21.87
C MET A 167 -6.31 -39.19 22.46
N ALA A 168 -5.33 -38.38 22.89
CA ALA A 168 -4.12 -38.87 23.54
C ALA A 168 -4.40 -39.46 24.92
N ALA A 169 -5.31 -38.83 25.69
CA ALA A 169 -5.69 -39.30 27.02
C ALA A 169 -6.37 -40.68 27.00
N ARG A 170 -7.16 -40.98 25.95
CA ARG A 170 -7.84 -42.28 25.81
C ARG A 170 -6.99 -43.37 25.17
N PHE A 171 -5.96 -43.01 24.40
CA PHE A 171 -5.17 -43.96 23.62
C PHE A 171 -3.68 -43.84 23.95
N ILE A 172 -3.23 -44.67 24.89
CA ILE A 172 -1.85 -44.70 25.41
C ILE A 172 -0.78 -44.73 24.29
N PRO A 173 -0.90 -45.54 23.22
CA PRO A 173 0.11 -45.56 22.17
C PRO A 173 0.23 -44.24 21.40
N LEU A 174 -0.83 -43.44 21.32
CA LEU A 174 -0.77 -42.10 20.75
C LEU A 174 -0.11 -41.11 21.71
N SER A 175 -0.39 -41.19 23.02
CA SER A 175 0.28 -40.36 24.01
C SER A 175 1.81 -40.56 23.97
N GLU A 176 2.28 -41.81 24.02
CA GLU A 176 3.72 -42.11 23.97
C GLU A 176 4.38 -41.60 22.67
N ALA A 177 3.69 -41.72 21.53
CA ALA A 177 4.19 -41.23 20.25
C ALA A 177 4.24 -39.69 20.18
N LEU A 178 3.28 -39.00 20.81
CA LEU A 178 3.27 -37.55 20.94
C LEU A 178 4.35 -37.05 21.90
N ASP A 179 4.57 -37.75 23.00
CA ASP A 179 5.65 -37.45 23.95
C ASP A 179 7.01 -37.62 23.28
N GLY A 180 7.19 -38.67 22.46
CA GLY A 180 8.39 -38.84 21.64
C GLY A 180 8.58 -37.71 20.61
N LEU A 181 7.50 -37.23 19.98
CA LEU A 181 7.55 -36.10 19.05
C LEU A 181 7.92 -34.79 19.77
N ASN A 182 7.26 -34.50 20.88
CA ASN A 182 7.53 -33.31 21.69
C ASN A 182 8.96 -33.36 22.27
N GLY A 183 9.42 -34.55 22.70
CA GLY A 183 10.79 -34.79 23.10
C GLY A 183 11.77 -34.38 22.02
N ALA A 184 11.58 -34.80 20.77
CA ALA A 184 12.46 -34.41 19.67
C ALA A 184 12.33 -32.95 19.22
N LEU A 185 11.19 -32.29 19.44
CA LEU A 185 10.99 -30.87 19.11
C LEU A 185 11.62 -29.93 20.13
N TYR A 186 11.60 -30.30 21.41
CA TYR A 186 11.96 -29.43 22.53
C TYR A 186 13.20 -29.87 23.30
N SER A 187 13.76 -31.06 23.05
CA SER A 187 15.02 -31.48 23.67
C SER A 187 16.23 -30.84 23.00
N GLU A 188 17.19 -30.37 23.81
CA GLU A 188 18.48 -29.88 23.34
C GLU A 188 19.39 -31.01 22.82
N SER A 189 19.15 -32.23 23.30
CA SER A 189 19.77 -33.45 22.79
C SER A 189 18.97 -33.95 21.60
N GLY A 190 19.39 -33.71 20.36
CA GLY A 190 18.68 -34.11 19.14
C GLY A 190 18.30 -35.59 19.10
N GLN A 191 17.17 -35.93 19.72
CA GLN A 191 16.65 -37.29 19.82
C GLN A 191 16.16 -37.73 18.44
N HIS A 192 16.57 -38.92 18.03
CA HIS A 192 16.18 -39.47 16.74
C HIS A 192 14.72 -39.95 16.80
N TRP A 193 13.80 -39.07 16.41
CA TRP A 193 12.38 -39.38 16.35
C TRP A 193 12.01 -40.16 15.08
N GLN A 194 11.14 -41.14 15.24
CA GLN A 194 10.66 -42.00 14.15
C GLN A 194 9.17 -41.79 13.94
N GLY A 195 8.80 -41.13 12.84
CA GLY A 195 7.41 -40.80 12.56
C GLY A 195 6.53 -41.99 12.21
N ARG A 196 7.12 -43.17 11.96
CA ARG A 196 6.37 -44.42 11.75
C ARG A 196 5.51 -44.80 12.96
N ASN A 197 6.02 -44.60 14.18
CA ASN A 197 5.30 -44.94 15.41
C ASN A 197 4.06 -44.06 15.60
N LEU A 198 4.19 -42.76 15.34
CA LEU A 198 3.07 -41.83 15.36
C LEU A 198 2.02 -42.18 14.29
N TRP A 199 2.45 -42.48 13.07
CA TRP A 199 1.53 -42.87 12.00
C TRP A 199 0.76 -44.17 12.31
N LEU A 200 1.43 -45.16 12.92
CA LEU A 200 0.77 -46.39 13.36
C LEU A 200 -0.27 -46.12 14.45
N ALA A 201 0.08 -45.30 15.45
CA ALA A 201 -0.83 -44.92 16.52
C ALA A 201 -2.10 -44.19 16.00
N ILE A 202 -1.94 -43.30 15.01
CA ILE A 202 -3.07 -42.60 14.39
C ILE A 202 -3.95 -43.53 13.55
N ARG A 203 -3.37 -44.54 12.86
CA ARG A 203 -4.15 -45.54 12.11
C ARG A 203 -4.89 -46.53 13.00
N SER A 204 -4.37 -46.80 14.20
CA SER A 204 -4.99 -47.70 15.17
C SER A 204 -5.94 -46.97 16.13
N LEU A 205 -6.22 -45.69 15.91
CA LEU A 205 -7.14 -44.94 16.74
C LEU A 205 -8.55 -45.53 16.60
N PRO A 206 -9.18 -46.01 17.70
CA PRO A 206 -10.56 -46.47 17.64
C PRO A 206 -11.51 -45.30 17.36
N ALA A 207 -12.56 -45.53 16.57
CA ALA A 207 -13.63 -44.56 16.39
C ALA A 207 -14.41 -44.40 17.70
N VAL A 208 -14.92 -43.20 17.96
CA VAL A 208 -15.72 -42.90 19.17
C VAL A 208 -16.93 -43.84 19.28
N GLU A 209 -17.54 -44.20 18.16
CA GLU A 209 -18.75 -45.04 18.08
C GLU A 209 -18.51 -46.52 18.48
N ASP A 210 -17.29 -47.04 18.29
CA ASP A 210 -16.94 -48.42 18.66
C ASP A 210 -16.77 -48.58 20.18
N LEU A 211 -16.40 -47.51 20.87
CA LEU A 211 -16.21 -47.47 22.32
C LEU A 211 -17.54 -47.31 23.08
N GLU A 212 -18.49 -46.52 22.54
CA GLU A 212 -19.84 -46.46 23.08
C GLU A 212 -20.60 -47.77 22.89
N SER A 213 -20.35 -48.50 21.79
CA SER A 213 -20.96 -49.81 21.55
C SER A 213 -20.46 -50.89 22.52
N THR A 214 -19.16 -50.87 22.88
CA THR A 214 -18.60 -51.77 23.89
C THR A 214 -19.06 -51.42 25.31
N ALA A 215 -19.14 -50.13 25.65
CA ALA A 215 -19.70 -49.69 26.94
C ALA A 215 -21.20 -50.01 27.08
N ASN A 216 -21.98 -49.89 26.00
CA ASN A 216 -23.41 -50.23 26.00
C ASN A 216 -23.67 -51.75 26.02
N LEU A 217 -22.78 -52.57 25.45
CA LEU A 217 -22.88 -54.04 25.54
C LEU A 217 -22.76 -54.53 26.99
N ASP A 218 -21.90 -53.91 27.81
CA ASP A 218 -21.79 -54.21 29.24
C ASP A 218 -22.99 -53.68 30.05
N THR A 219 -23.66 -52.64 29.57
CA THR A 219 -24.83 -52.03 30.25
C THR A 219 -26.15 -52.76 29.96
N SER A 220 -26.21 -53.53 28.86
CA SER A 220 -27.39 -54.33 28.49
C SER A 220 -27.58 -55.60 29.36
N ALA A 221 -26.67 -55.87 30.30
CA ALA A 221 -26.75 -56.96 31.27
C ALA A 221 -27.54 -56.61 32.55
N LEU A 222 -28.35 -55.55 32.55
CA LEU A 222 -29.25 -55.24 33.66
C LEU A 222 -30.63 -55.89 33.44
N PRO A 223 -31.12 -56.73 34.37
CA PRO A 223 -32.38 -57.45 34.20
C PRO A 223 -33.57 -56.49 34.24
N PRO A 224 -34.63 -56.73 33.45
CA PRO A 224 -35.77 -55.82 33.39
C PRO A 224 -36.56 -55.86 34.70
N LEU A 225 -36.50 -54.76 35.45
CA LEU A 225 -37.34 -54.50 36.62
C LEU A 225 -38.74 -54.11 36.15
N TYR A 226 -39.57 -55.06 35.74
CA TYR A 226 -41.04 -55.05 35.93
C TYR A 226 -41.66 -56.35 35.38
N PRO A 227 -42.29 -57.20 36.21
CA PRO A 227 -43.27 -58.16 35.74
C PRO A 227 -44.61 -57.45 35.45
N ARG A 228 -45.37 -58.03 34.51
CA ARG A 228 -46.72 -57.61 34.09
C ARG A 228 -47.74 -57.65 35.22
#